data_AF-A0A7X9KZW8-F1
#
_entry.id   AF-A0A7X9KZW8-F1
#
_cell.length_a   1.000
_cell.length_b   1.000
_cell.length_c   1.000
_cell.angle_alpha   90.00
_cell.angle_beta   90.00
_cell.angle_gamma   90.00
#
_symmetry.space_group_name_H-M   'P 1'
#
loop_
_entity.id
_entity.type
_entity.pdbx_description
1 polymer ?
#
loop_
_entity_poly.entity_id
_entity_poly.type
_entity_poly.pdbx_seq_one_letter_code
_entity_poly.pdbx_strand_id
1 'polypeptide(L)'
;DFGINNLGAGLIEQILLDINIQRHAKAKKLNQILNDFPVYRARLEFETRRVKELYFSRHKNQFDLFEAESSVKLYTSKPPITVDLVCTNEDMKQTLNTPQLSLNGLGFMQACIKTFENCKQKLPVMPDIVLLTGGASRMYFIEDIVKNLFKTSKIVLAAEPEFAIARGLSYAARIDIKTKGFEKELETLLSSSQINDIVDMQINKLYKDISENIVDYMGETLIMPSFSKWLNNQFKTITETEDSINEQSMNLTNNEGFKDIINETIKNWLKDMLPIVEAKTFGICHKYGIPTTTFKFAPELPLSNENFNIDSSNIVNFNTIKIITDIVFIAVFASVMGGVETALIASGPVGLIIGGAIGLTVGAVGSELLVKQVKKANIPPAIRRILLPKNSIKNYLEKNKYKMAEDIFKRLKDDESNPQKTQLSQDIIKAIKNQLIQMKENALLIIK
;
A
#
# COMPACT_ATOMS: atom_id res chain seq x y z
N ASP A 1 -13.08 -23.96 -24.90
CA ASP A 1 -12.15 -24.72 -25.75
C ASP A 1 -12.84 -25.01 -27.08
N PHE A 2 -12.15 -24.81 -28.21
CA PHE A 2 -12.66 -25.02 -29.57
C PHE A 2 -11.90 -26.12 -30.33
N GLY A 3 -10.91 -26.75 -29.68
CA GLY A 3 -10.04 -27.74 -30.29
C GLY A 3 -10.71 -29.09 -30.54
N ILE A 4 -10.15 -29.83 -31.50
CA ILE A 4 -10.43 -31.25 -31.70
C ILE A 4 -9.27 -32.03 -31.08
N ASN A 5 -9.50 -32.77 -30.00
CA ASN A 5 -8.44 -33.51 -29.27
C ASN A 5 -7.68 -34.52 -30.16
N ASN A 6 -8.33 -35.02 -31.21
CA ASN A 6 -7.76 -35.99 -32.15
C ASN A 6 -7.01 -35.34 -33.34
N LEU A 7 -7.04 -34.01 -33.46
CA LEU A 7 -6.39 -33.29 -34.55
C LEU A 7 -5.02 -32.77 -34.08
N GLY A 8 -3.99 -33.58 -34.27
CA GLY A 8 -2.62 -33.25 -33.88
C GLY A 8 -1.58 -33.79 -34.86
N ALA A 9 -0.37 -33.25 -34.81
CA ALA A 9 0.71 -33.62 -35.73
C ALA A 9 1.14 -35.09 -35.66
N GLY A 10 0.83 -35.80 -34.57
CA GLY A 10 1.05 -37.25 -34.46
C GLY A 10 0.25 -38.06 -35.49
N LEU A 11 -0.91 -37.55 -35.92
CA LEU A 11 -1.71 -38.21 -36.96
C LEU A 11 -0.99 -38.18 -38.32
N ILE A 12 -0.28 -37.10 -38.63
CA ILE A 12 0.55 -36.99 -39.84
C ILE A 12 1.66 -38.04 -39.81
N GLU A 13 2.29 -38.23 -38.65
CA GLU A 13 3.36 -39.21 -38.46
C GLU A 13 2.87 -40.64 -38.68
N GLN A 14 1.71 -40.98 -38.12
CA GLN A 14 1.10 -42.31 -38.28
C GLN A 14 0.76 -42.62 -39.74
N ILE A 15 0.10 -41.69 -40.43
CA ILE A 15 -0.29 -41.89 -41.84
C ILE A 15 0.94 -41.98 -42.74
N LEU A 16 1.94 -41.13 -42.52
CA LEU A 16 3.19 -41.15 -43.29
C LEU A 16 3.95 -42.47 -43.08
N LEU A 17 3.97 -42.99 -41.85
CA LEU A 17 4.55 -44.28 -41.54
C LEU A 17 3.80 -45.42 -42.28
N ASP A 18 2.47 -45.40 -42.26
CA ASP A 18 1.65 -46.41 -42.93
C ASP A 18 1.90 -46.43 -44.46
N ILE A 19 2.05 -45.25 -45.09
CA ILE A 19 2.42 -45.14 -46.52
C ILE A 19 3.78 -45.82 -46.78
N ASN A 20 4.78 -45.55 -45.94
CA ASN A 20 6.12 -46.13 -46.08
C ASN A 20 6.12 -47.66 -45.86
N ILE A 21 5.35 -48.14 -44.87
CA ILE A 21 5.18 -49.58 -44.61
C ILE A 21 4.54 -50.28 -45.80
N GLN A 22 3.50 -49.69 -46.39
CA GLN A 22 2.77 -50.25 -47.53
C GLN A 22 3.64 -50.32 -48.79
N ARG A 23 4.53 -49.34 -49.00
CA ARG A 23 5.50 -49.32 -50.11
C ARG A 23 6.54 -50.43 -50.00
N HIS A 24 6.86 -50.88 -48.78
CA HIS A 24 7.89 -51.88 -48.56
C HIS A 24 7.48 -53.27 -49.09
N ALA A 25 8.38 -53.94 -49.82
CA ALA A 25 8.10 -55.24 -50.48
C ALA A 25 7.63 -56.35 -49.51
N LYS A 26 7.94 -56.22 -48.22
CA LYS A 26 7.53 -57.15 -47.15
C LYS A 26 6.44 -56.58 -46.22
N ALA A 27 5.59 -55.67 -46.70
CA ALA A 27 4.58 -54.96 -45.91
C ALA A 27 3.76 -55.85 -44.95
N LYS A 28 3.27 -57.01 -45.42
CA LYS A 28 2.51 -57.96 -44.57
C LYS A 28 3.33 -58.47 -43.38
N LYS A 29 4.59 -58.87 -43.63
CA LYS A 29 5.51 -59.34 -42.60
C LYS A 29 5.92 -58.20 -41.66
N LEU A 30 6.10 -57.00 -42.19
CA LEU A 30 6.42 -55.81 -41.41
C LEU A 30 5.28 -55.48 -40.44
N ASN A 31 4.03 -55.46 -40.91
CA ASN A 31 2.86 -55.26 -40.04
C ASN A 31 2.77 -56.31 -38.93
N GLN A 32 3.05 -57.58 -39.24
CA GLN A 32 3.12 -58.63 -38.22
C GLN A 32 4.21 -58.33 -37.18
N ILE A 33 5.43 -58.00 -37.62
CA ILE A 33 6.54 -57.63 -36.72
C ILE A 33 6.16 -56.44 -35.82
N LEU A 34 5.49 -55.43 -36.35
CA LEU A 34 5.13 -54.23 -35.58
C LEU A 34 4.01 -54.51 -34.57
N ASN A 35 3.13 -55.47 -34.86
CA ASN A 35 2.12 -55.95 -33.91
C ASN A 35 2.76 -56.82 -32.81
N ASP A 36 3.66 -57.73 -33.19
CA ASP A 36 4.33 -58.64 -32.27
C ASP A 36 5.36 -57.92 -31.37
N PHE A 37 5.97 -56.85 -31.88
CA PHE A 37 7.01 -56.07 -31.20
C PHE A 37 6.71 -54.55 -31.23
N PRO A 38 5.83 -54.07 -30.34
CA PRO A 38 5.41 -52.65 -30.31
C PRO A 38 6.55 -51.64 -30.17
N VAL A 39 7.68 -52.03 -29.57
CA VAL A 39 8.88 -51.19 -29.45
C VAL A 39 9.42 -50.78 -30.82
N TYR A 40 9.35 -51.65 -31.83
CA TYR A 40 9.77 -51.30 -33.19
C TYR A 40 8.79 -50.34 -33.85
N ARG A 41 7.49 -50.42 -33.53
CA ARG A 41 6.51 -49.44 -33.97
C ARG A 41 6.81 -48.06 -33.39
N ALA A 42 7.01 -47.97 -32.07
CA ALA A 42 7.36 -46.71 -31.42
C ALA A 42 8.66 -46.09 -31.97
N ARG A 43 9.66 -46.93 -32.29
CA ARG A 43 10.91 -46.48 -32.92
C ARG A 43 10.69 -45.92 -34.33
N LEU A 44 9.88 -46.61 -35.15
CA LEU A 44 9.54 -46.15 -36.49
C LEU A 44 8.69 -44.86 -36.46
N GLU A 45 7.74 -44.74 -35.52
CA GLU A 45 6.96 -43.52 -35.32
C GLU A 45 7.86 -42.34 -34.94
N PHE A 46 8.81 -42.54 -34.01
CA PHE A 46 9.80 -41.52 -33.64
C PHE A 46 10.67 -41.09 -34.83
N GLU A 47 11.19 -42.04 -35.62
CA GLU A 47 11.99 -41.72 -36.80
C GLU A 47 11.16 -41.07 -37.91
N THR A 48 9.89 -41.47 -38.07
CA THR A 48 8.95 -40.82 -39.00
C THR A 48 8.69 -39.38 -38.60
N ARG A 49 8.59 -39.10 -37.29
CA ARG A 49 8.51 -37.72 -36.79
C ARG A 49 9.73 -36.90 -37.18
N ARG A 50 10.94 -37.45 -37.08
CA ARG A 50 12.18 -36.75 -37.49
C ARG A 50 12.18 -36.47 -38.99
N VAL A 51 11.76 -37.44 -39.81
CA VAL A 51 11.62 -37.26 -41.27
C VAL A 51 10.62 -36.14 -41.58
N LYS A 52 9.45 -36.13 -40.93
CA LYS A 52 8.45 -35.06 -41.06
C LYS A 52 9.00 -33.69 -40.64
N GLU A 53 9.66 -33.60 -39.48
CA GLU A 53 10.25 -32.35 -39.00
C GLU A 53 11.35 -31.84 -39.93
N LEU A 54 12.17 -32.74 -40.48
CA LEU A 54 13.18 -32.43 -41.49
C LEU A 54 12.55 -31.90 -42.78
N TYR A 55 11.48 -32.53 -43.27
CA TYR A 55 10.72 -32.08 -44.43
C TYR A 55 10.24 -30.62 -44.27
N PHE A 56 9.54 -30.31 -43.18
CA PHE A 56 9.03 -28.95 -42.95
C PHE A 56 10.14 -27.92 -42.68
N SER A 57 11.23 -28.33 -42.03
CA SER A 57 12.39 -27.44 -41.79
C SER A 57 13.09 -27.07 -43.09
N ARG A 58 13.25 -28.04 -44.01
CA ARG A 58 13.86 -27.80 -45.32
C ARG A 58 12.95 -26.94 -46.20
N HIS A 59 11.63 -27.18 -46.20
CA HIS A 59 10.65 -26.37 -46.93
C HIS A 59 10.66 -24.88 -46.58
N LYS A 60 11.05 -24.53 -45.36
CA LYS A 60 11.21 -23.13 -44.95
C LYS A 60 12.38 -22.41 -45.63
N ASN A 61 13.37 -23.13 -46.16
CA ASN A 61 14.62 -22.59 -46.72
C ASN A 61 14.68 -22.58 -48.26
N GLN A 62 13.53 -22.70 -48.97
CA GLN A 62 13.40 -22.51 -50.43
C GLN A 62 14.37 -23.33 -51.32
N PHE A 63 14.43 -24.65 -51.16
CA PHE A 63 15.06 -25.54 -52.14
C PHE A 63 13.96 -26.29 -52.92
N ASP A 64 14.06 -26.40 -54.24
CA ASP A 64 12.93 -26.83 -55.08
C ASP A 64 12.63 -28.34 -55.11
N LEU A 65 13.42 -29.18 -54.43
CA LEU A 65 13.24 -30.64 -54.35
C LEU A 65 13.50 -31.13 -52.93
N PHE A 66 12.44 -31.44 -52.16
CA PHE A 66 12.56 -31.99 -50.82
C PHE A 66 12.16 -33.45 -50.76
N GLU A 67 13.16 -34.29 -50.55
CA GLU A 67 12.97 -35.61 -49.97
C GLU A 67 13.62 -35.59 -48.59
N ALA A 68 12.84 -35.85 -47.56
CA ALA A 68 13.39 -36.16 -46.24
C ALA A 68 13.40 -37.67 -46.09
N GLU A 69 14.53 -38.23 -45.68
CA GLU A 69 14.69 -39.67 -45.56
C GLU A 69 15.42 -40.07 -44.28
N SER A 70 15.10 -41.27 -43.79
CA SER A 70 15.79 -41.99 -42.72
C SER A 70 15.61 -43.48 -42.97
N SER A 71 16.32 -44.33 -42.23
CA SER A 71 16.11 -45.77 -42.29
C SER A 71 16.27 -46.41 -40.91
N VAL A 72 15.48 -47.46 -40.67
CA VAL A 72 15.49 -48.20 -39.39
C VAL A 72 15.67 -49.68 -39.66
N LYS A 73 16.70 -50.28 -39.06
CA LYS A 73 16.93 -51.73 -39.11
C LYS A 73 16.18 -52.46 -37.98
N LEU A 74 15.39 -53.45 -38.37
CA LEU A 74 14.63 -54.34 -37.49
C LEU A 74 15.34 -55.70 -37.41
N TYR A 75 15.80 -56.07 -36.22
CA TYR A 75 16.59 -57.28 -35.98
C TYR A 75 15.74 -58.50 -35.62
N THR A 76 14.49 -58.54 -36.06
CA THR A 76 13.52 -59.62 -35.78
C THR A 76 13.62 -60.79 -36.75
N SER A 77 14.44 -60.70 -37.80
CA SER A 77 14.67 -61.79 -38.74
C SER A 77 16.10 -61.82 -39.24
N LYS A 78 16.51 -62.97 -39.82
CA LYS A 78 17.78 -63.13 -40.52
C LYS A 78 17.52 -63.34 -42.01
N PRO A 79 18.00 -62.46 -42.91
CA PRO A 79 18.67 -61.18 -42.61
C PRO A 79 17.71 -60.14 -41.99
N PRO A 80 18.22 -59.12 -41.27
CA PRO A 80 17.42 -58.01 -40.73
C PRO A 80 16.62 -57.30 -41.83
N ILE A 81 15.49 -56.71 -41.45
CA ILE A 81 14.66 -55.91 -42.36
C ILE A 81 15.01 -54.44 -42.14
N THR A 82 15.46 -53.75 -43.18
CA THR A 82 15.58 -52.28 -43.17
C THR A 82 14.26 -51.69 -43.65
N VAL A 83 13.72 -50.72 -42.92
CA VAL A 83 12.57 -49.92 -43.34
C VAL A 83 13.08 -48.53 -43.68
N ASP A 84 12.97 -48.16 -44.94
CA ASP A 84 13.28 -46.81 -45.41
C ASP A 84 12.05 -45.93 -45.21
N LEU A 85 12.27 -44.78 -44.56
CA LEU A 85 11.25 -43.79 -44.27
C LEU A 85 11.53 -42.58 -45.14
N VAL A 86 10.67 -42.34 -46.13
CA VAL A 86 10.80 -41.25 -47.08
C VAL A 86 9.55 -40.34 -46.99
N CYS A 87 9.79 -39.04 -47.14
CA CYS A 87 8.75 -38.03 -47.25
C CYS A 87 9.06 -37.11 -48.44
N THR A 88 8.46 -37.42 -49.58
CA THR A 88 8.38 -36.55 -50.75
C THR A 88 7.22 -35.55 -50.64
N ASN A 89 7.14 -34.60 -51.56
CA ASN A 89 5.98 -33.71 -51.69
C ASN A 89 4.67 -34.48 -51.98
N GLU A 90 4.74 -35.55 -52.79
CA GLU A 90 3.59 -36.39 -53.09
C GLU A 90 3.15 -37.18 -51.85
N ASP A 91 4.11 -37.72 -51.09
CA ASP A 91 3.85 -38.41 -49.83
C ASP A 91 3.15 -37.48 -48.85
N MET A 92 3.68 -36.28 -48.62
CA MET A 92 3.07 -35.33 -47.69
C MET A 92 1.69 -34.89 -48.18
N LYS A 93 1.50 -34.66 -49.48
CA LYS A 93 0.17 -34.34 -50.05
C LYS A 93 -0.81 -35.49 -49.82
N GLN A 94 -0.40 -36.73 -50.01
CA GLN A 94 -1.22 -37.90 -49.73
C GLN A 94 -1.53 -37.98 -48.22
N THR A 95 -0.52 -37.86 -47.36
CA THR A 95 -0.65 -37.90 -45.89
C THR A 95 -1.67 -36.88 -45.39
N LEU A 96 -1.57 -35.63 -45.86
CA LEU A 96 -2.42 -34.53 -45.43
C LEU A 96 -3.88 -34.63 -45.92
N ASN A 97 -4.13 -35.40 -46.99
CA ASN A 97 -5.47 -35.53 -47.60
C ASN A 97 -6.12 -36.90 -47.36
N THR A 98 -5.40 -37.89 -46.84
CA THR A 98 -5.94 -39.22 -46.55
C THR A 98 -7.05 -39.11 -45.49
N PRO A 99 -8.29 -39.53 -45.81
CA PRO A 99 -9.39 -39.56 -44.86
C PRO A 99 -9.08 -40.36 -43.59
N GLN A 100 -9.38 -39.79 -42.43
CA GLN A 100 -9.18 -40.45 -41.14
C GLN A 100 -10.50 -40.61 -40.38
N LEU A 101 -10.73 -41.81 -39.84
CA LEU A 101 -11.92 -42.08 -39.02
C LEU A 101 -11.96 -41.17 -37.78
N SER A 102 -10.81 -40.93 -37.15
CA SER A 102 -10.66 -40.03 -35.99
C SER A 102 -11.00 -38.56 -36.30
N LEU A 103 -11.07 -38.21 -37.59
CA LEU A 103 -11.45 -36.91 -38.13
C LEU A 103 -12.79 -36.96 -38.90
N ASN A 104 -13.64 -37.96 -38.64
CA ASN A 104 -14.94 -38.17 -39.29
C ASN A 104 -14.84 -38.30 -40.83
N GLY A 105 -13.81 -39.00 -41.31
CA GLY A 105 -13.59 -39.22 -42.74
C GLY A 105 -12.98 -38.03 -43.48
N LEU A 106 -12.56 -36.98 -42.76
CA LEU A 106 -11.82 -35.86 -43.34
C LEU A 106 -10.32 -36.15 -43.38
N GLY A 107 -9.64 -35.57 -44.37
CA GLY A 107 -8.18 -35.45 -44.33
C GLY A 107 -7.73 -34.42 -43.28
N PHE A 108 -6.45 -34.46 -42.89
CA PHE A 108 -5.87 -33.54 -41.91
C PHE A 108 -6.11 -32.07 -42.29
N MET A 109 -5.86 -31.71 -43.56
CA MET A 109 -6.03 -30.34 -44.06
C MET A 109 -7.48 -29.86 -43.96
N GLN A 110 -8.43 -30.68 -44.38
CA GLN A 110 -9.85 -30.38 -44.33
C GLN A 110 -10.33 -30.21 -42.88
N ALA A 111 -9.86 -31.08 -41.97
CA ALA A 111 -10.17 -30.97 -40.56
C ALA A 111 -9.58 -29.70 -39.93
N CYS A 112 -8.34 -29.32 -40.27
CA CYS A 112 -7.73 -28.06 -39.84
C CYS A 112 -8.53 -26.84 -40.29
N ILE A 113 -8.85 -26.75 -41.58
CA ILE A 113 -9.64 -25.63 -42.14
C ILE A 113 -10.99 -25.53 -41.43
N LYS A 114 -11.73 -26.65 -41.34
CA LYS A 114 -13.04 -26.70 -40.68
C LYS A 114 -12.97 -26.26 -39.21
N THR A 115 -11.91 -26.63 -38.48
CA THR A 115 -11.71 -26.18 -37.09
C THR A 115 -11.52 -24.66 -37.01
N PHE A 116 -10.68 -24.08 -37.87
CA PHE A 116 -10.49 -22.62 -37.90
C PHE A 116 -11.74 -21.86 -38.34
N GLU A 117 -12.51 -22.40 -39.31
CA GLU A 117 -13.80 -21.83 -39.73
C GLU A 117 -14.83 -21.84 -38.61
N ASN A 118 -14.97 -22.98 -37.92
CA ASN A 118 -15.84 -23.11 -36.75
C ASN A 118 -15.44 -22.15 -35.63
N CYS A 119 -14.14 -21.94 -35.42
CA CYS A 119 -13.63 -20.96 -34.47
C CYS A 119 -14.06 -19.55 -34.89
N LYS A 120 -13.79 -19.17 -36.16
CA LYS A 120 -14.14 -17.86 -36.70
C LYS A 120 -15.63 -17.54 -36.60
N GLN A 121 -16.51 -18.50 -36.88
CA GLN A 121 -17.98 -18.33 -36.78
C GLN A 121 -18.46 -18.05 -35.36
N LYS A 122 -17.72 -18.50 -34.34
CA LYS A 122 -18.06 -18.32 -32.93
C LYS A 122 -17.47 -17.04 -32.33
N LEU A 123 -16.56 -16.36 -33.04
CA LEU A 123 -15.98 -15.11 -32.56
C LEU A 123 -17.00 -13.97 -32.73
N PRO A 124 -17.28 -13.18 -31.69
CA PRO A 124 -18.23 -12.08 -31.78
C PRO A 124 -17.71 -10.93 -32.68
N VAL A 125 -16.39 -10.77 -32.74
CA VAL A 125 -15.70 -9.78 -33.55
C VAL A 125 -14.42 -10.41 -34.08
N MET A 126 -13.96 -9.94 -35.25
CA MET A 126 -12.69 -10.36 -35.83
C MET A 126 -11.51 -9.95 -34.93
N PRO A 127 -10.57 -10.84 -34.62
CA PRO A 127 -9.46 -10.51 -33.75
C PRO A 127 -8.44 -9.62 -34.46
N ASP A 128 -7.83 -8.68 -33.76
CA ASP A 128 -6.71 -7.89 -34.30
C ASP A 128 -5.44 -8.74 -34.47
N ILE A 129 -5.26 -9.76 -33.61
CA ILE A 129 -4.08 -10.61 -33.57
C ILE A 129 -4.48 -12.08 -33.47
N VAL A 130 -3.84 -12.92 -34.28
CA VAL A 130 -3.90 -14.38 -34.13
C VAL A 130 -2.50 -14.89 -33.80
N LEU A 131 -2.36 -15.48 -32.61
CA LEU A 131 -1.09 -16.03 -32.13
C LEU A 131 -1.04 -17.55 -32.39
N LEU A 132 -0.06 -17.99 -33.18
CA LEU A 132 0.18 -19.40 -33.46
C LEU A 132 1.19 -19.96 -32.46
N THR A 133 0.80 -21.02 -31.75
CA THR A 133 1.60 -21.73 -30.74
C THR A 133 1.56 -23.25 -30.96
N GLY A 134 2.43 -23.99 -30.26
CA GLY A 134 2.66 -25.43 -30.46
C GLY A 134 3.53 -25.74 -31.69
N GLY A 135 4.37 -26.77 -31.63
CA GLY A 135 5.34 -27.06 -32.70
C GLY A 135 4.72 -27.31 -34.08
N ALA A 136 3.49 -27.83 -34.13
CA ALA A 136 2.75 -28.06 -35.38
C ALA A 136 2.44 -26.76 -36.16
N SER A 137 2.39 -25.61 -35.48
CA SER A 137 2.17 -24.31 -36.13
C SER A 137 3.30 -23.89 -37.06
N ARG A 138 4.47 -24.52 -36.99
CA ARG A 138 5.60 -24.26 -37.90
C ARG A 138 5.40 -24.84 -39.30
N MET A 139 4.41 -25.70 -39.51
CA MET A 139 4.09 -26.25 -40.83
C MET A 139 3.53 -25.12 -41.71
N TYR A 140 4.12 -24.92 -42.90
CA TYR A 140 3.85 -23.76 -43.78
C TYR A 140 2.35 -23.53 -44.03
N PHE A 141 1.60 -24.61 -44.26
CA PHE A 141 0.19 -24.54 -44.61
C PHE A 141 -0.69 -24.03 -43.46
N ILE A 142 -0.27 -24.15 -42.19
CA ILE A 142 -1.06 -23.66 -41.05
C ILE A 142 -1.16 -22.14 -41.14
N GLU A 143 -0.02 -21.48 -41.35
CA GLU A 143 0.01 -20.02 -41.49
C GLU A 143 -0.81 -19.56 -42.70
N ASP A 144 -0.74 -20.28 -43.82
CA ASP A 144 -1.53 -19.97 -45.02
C ASP A 144 -3.04 -20.10 -44.78
N ILE A 145 -3.49 -21.17 -44.10
CA ILE A 145 -4.89 -21.34 -43.73
C ILE A 145 -5.35 -20.17 -42.85
N VAL A 146 -4.57 -19.83 -41.83
CA VAL A 146 -4.93 -18.74 -40.91
C VAL A 146 -4.92 -17.38 -41.62
N LYS A 147 -3.93 -17.06 -42.47
CA LYS A 147 -3.91 -15.82 -43.25
C LYS A 147 -5.12 -15.69 -44.16
N ASN A 148 -5.53 -16.78 -44.81
CA ASN A 148 -6.70 -16.80 -45.70
C ASN A 148 -8.02 -16.60 -44.95
N LEU A 149 -8.15 -17.21 -43.77
CA LEU A 149 -9.36 -17.09 -42.95
C LEU A 149 -9.42 -15.76 -42.18
N PHE A 150 -8.26 -15.25 -41.74
CA PHE A 150 -8.11 -14.07 -40.89
C PHE A 150 -7.42 -12.90 -41.57
N LYS A 151 -7.91 -12.52 -42.76
CA LYS A 151 -7.28 -11.54 -43.67
C LYS A 151 -6.99 -10.16 -43.06
N THR A 152 -7.80 -9.72 -42.10
CA THR A 152 -7.65 -8.41 -41.44
C THR A 152 -6.83 -8.48 -40.15
N SER A 153 -6.49 -9.68 -39.69
CA SER A 153 -5.78 -9.90 -38.44
C SER A 153 -4.28 -9.96 -38.68
N LYS A 154 -3.51 -9.45 -37.72
CA LYS A 154 -2.06 -9.66 -37.67
C LYS A 154 -1.76 -11.08 -37.22
N ILE A 155 -1.14 -11.88 -38.09
CA ILE A 155 -0.75 -13.25 -37.77
C ILE A 155 0.66 -13.23 -37.16
N VAL A 156 0.81 -13.81 -35.98
CA VAL A 156 2.09 -13.88 -35.27
C VAL A 156 2.39 -15.33 -34.93
N LEU A 157 3.47 -15.87 -35.51
CA LEU A 157 4.04 -17.13 -35.07
C LEU A 157 4.99 -16.87 -33.90
N ALA A 158 4.76 -17.54 -32.77
CA ALA A 158 5.70 -17.46 -31.64
C ALA A 158 7.09 -17.97 -32.07
N ALA A 159 8.17 -17.34 -31.58
CA ALA A 159 9.55 -17.72 -31.96
C ALA A 159 9.86 -19.20 -31.63
N GLU A 160 9.40 -19.63 -30.45
CA GLU A 160 9.46 -21.00 -29.94
C GLU A 160 8.04 -21.43 -29.53
N PRO A 161 7.17 -21.75 -30.51
CA PRO A 161 5.75 -21.99 -30.28
C PRO A 161 5.51 -23.20 -29.36
N GLU A 162 6.39 -24.21 -29.38
CA GLU A 162 6.41 -25.34 -28.45
C GLU A 162 6.55 -24.95 -26.97
N PHE A 163 7.26 -23.85 -26.67
CA PHE A 163 7.50 -23.42 -25.29
C PHE A 163 6.59 -22.25 -24.85
N ALA A 164 5.83 -21.65 -25.77
CA ALA A 164 5.03 -20.46 -25.48
C ALA A 164 4.07 -20.65 -24.29
N ILE A 165 3.38 -21.79 -24.22
CA ILE A 165 2.44 -22.11 -23.12
C ILE A 165 3.21 -22.28 -21.79
N ALA A 166 4.28 -23.09 -21.79
CA ALA A 166 5.09 -23.33 -20.60
C ALA A 166 5.74 -22.04 -20.07
N ARG A 167 6.17 -21.15 -20.97
CA ARG A 167 6.67 -19.81 -20.61
C ARG A 167 5.57 -18.96 -19.98
N GLY A 168 4.39 -18.89 -20.61
CA GLY A 168 3.25 -18.16 -20.05
C GLY A 168 2.87 -18.64 -18.65
N LEU A 169 2.81 -19.96 -18.43
CA LEU A 169 2.55 -20.56 -17.12
C LEU A 169 3.66 -20.22 -16.11
N SER A 170 4.93 -20.21 -16.55
CA SER A 170 6.06 -19.86 -15.69
C SER A 170 6.03 -18.38 -15.28
N TYR A 171 5.62 -17.48 -16.19
CA TYR A 171 5.38 -16.07 -15.87
C TYR A 171 4.24 -15.91 -14.87
N ALA A 172 3.11 -16.57 -15.09
CA ALA A 172 1.97 -16.54 -14.17
C ALA A 172 2.37 -17.05 -12.77
N ALA A 173 3.08 -18.18 -12.70
CA ALA A 173 3.58 -18.73 -11.44
C ALA A 173 4.55 -17.77 -10.73
N ARG A 174 5.42 -17.08 -11.48
CA ARG A 174 6.31 -16.05 -10.92
C ARG A 174 5.54 -14.88 -10.34
N ILE A 175 4.51 -14.40 -11.03
CA ILE A 175 3.62 -13.33 -10.54
C ILE A 175 2.94 -13.77 -9.25
N ASP A 176 2.37 -14.98 -9.21
CA ASP A 176 1.70 -15.51 -8.02
C ASP A 176 2.65 -15.62 -6.82
N ILE A 177 3.85 -16.16 -7.03
CA ILE A 177 4.86 -16.30 -5.97
C ILE A 177 5.28 -14.93 -5.44
N LYS A 178 5.55 -13.97 -6.34
CA LYS A 178 5.93 -12.61 -5.94
C LYS A 178 4.81 -11.90 -5.19
N THR A 179 3.59 -12.00 -5.69
CA THR A 179 2.39 -11.38 -5.09
C THR A 179 2.20 -11.91 -3.68
N LYS A 180 2.14 -13.23 -3.50
CA LYS A 180 1.97 -13.87 -2.18
C LYS A 180 3.12 -13.57 -1.23
N GLY A 181 4.36 -13.57 -1.74
CA GLY A 181 5.55 -13.25 -0.95
C GLY A 181 5.52 -11.81 -0.43
N PHE A 182 5.17 -10.87 -1.31
CA PHE A 182 5.02 -9.46 -0.98
C PHE A 182 3.93 -9.24 0.06
N GLU A 183 2.74 -9.80 -0.14
CA GLU A 183 1.63 -9.69 0.81
C GLU A 183 2.03 -10.20 2.20
N LYS A 184 2.67 -11.37 2.27
CA LYS A 184 3.12 -11.96 3.53
C LYS A 184 4.14 -11.09 4.26
N GLU A 185 5.11 -10.52 3.54
CA GLU A 185 6.12 -9.64 4.16
C GLU A 185 5.54 -8.32 4.64
N LEU A 186 4.62 -7.73 3.86
CA LEU A 186 3.92 -6.52 4.27
C LEU A 186 3.03 -6.79 5.48
N GLU A 187 2.30 -7.89 5.50
CA GLU A 187 1.49 -8.32 6.64
C GLU A 187 2.35 -8.55 7.89
N THR A 188 3.53 -9.16 7.72
CA THR A 188 4.52 -9.31 8.80
C THR A 188 4.95 -7.94 9.34
N LEU A 189 5.21 -6.96 8.49
CA LEU A 189 5.53 -5.58 8.91
C LEU A 189 4.36 -4.96 9.68
N LEU A 190 3.13 -5.08 9.17
CA LEU A 190 1.92 -4.51 9.77
C LEU A 190 1.58 -5.14 11.14
N SER A 191 1.82 -6.44 11.30
CA SER A 191 1.60 -7.17 12.55
C SER A 191 2.75 -7.02 13.55
N SER A 192 3.93 -6.57 13.10
CA SER A 192 5.07 -6.33 14.00
C SER A 192 4.90 -5.08 14.87
N SER A 193 5.72 -4.96 15.91
CA SER A 193 5.80 -3.75 16.74
C SER A 193 6.47 -2.58 16.04
N GLN A 194 7.13 -2.76 14.88
CA GLN A 194 8.02 -1.76 14.31
C GLN A 194 7.35 -0.40 14.06
N ILE A 195 6.11 -0.39 13.58
CA ILE A 195 5.34 0.84 13.37
C ILE A 195 5.00 1.49 14.72
N ASN A 196 4.59 0.67 15.69
CA ASN A 196 4.24 1.13 17.04
C ASN A 196 5.47 1.77 17.71
N ASP A 197 6.62 1.08 17.64
CA ASP A 197 7.88 1.53 18.24
C ASP A 197 8.31 2.89 17.65
N ILE A 198 8.13 3.11 16.34
CA ILE A 198 8.42 4.40 15.70
C ILE A 198 7.51 5.51 16.25
N VAL A 199 6.20 5.26 16.35
CA VAL A 199 5.24 6.24 16.85
C VAL A 199 5.53 6.55 18.32
N ASP A 200 5.73 5.53 19.15
CA ASP A 200 5.98 5.69 20.59
C ASP A 200 7.31 6.41 20.88
N MET A 201 8.33 6.22 20.05
CA MET A 201 9.59 6.97 20.17
C MET A 201 9.42 8.47 19.84
N GLN A 202 8.47 8.82 18.96
CA GLN A 202 8.27 10.18 18.48
C GLN A 202 7.11 10.92 19.17
N ILE A 203 6.21 10.22 19.87
CA ILE A 203 5.00 10.81 20.46
C ILE A 203 5.30 11.86 21.54
N ASN A 204 6.41 11.69 22.28
CA ASN A 204 6.82 12.67 23.29
C ASN A 204 7.17 14.03 22.66
N LYS A 205 7.72 14.04 21.44
CA LYS A 205 7.98 15.28 20.69
C LYS A 205 6.67 15.97 20.37
N LEU A 206 5.67 15.22 19.89
CA LEU A 206 4.33 15.75 19.61
C LEU A 206 3.69 16.38 20.85
N TYR A 207 3.70 15.69 21.99
CA TYR A 207 3.14 16.25 23.22
C TYR A 207 3.86 17.50 23.67
N LYS A 208 5.18 17.56 23.54
CA LYS A 208 5.94 18.75 23.87
C LYS A 208 5.53 19.93 22.99
N ASP A 209 5.49 19.74 21.67
CA ASP A 209 5.13 20.78 20.71
C ASP A 209 3.68 21.26 20.93
N ILE A 210 2.75 20.34 21.19
CA ILE A 210 1.37 20.66 21.55
C ILE A 210 1.30 21.50 22.84
N SER A 211 2.01 21.10 23.89
CA SER A 211 2.03 21.83 25.16
C SER A 211 2.51 23.26 25.01
N GLU A 212 3.61 23.47 24.27
CA GLU A 212 4.17 24.80 24.03
C GLU A 212 3.18 25.69 23.26
N ASN A 213 2.56 25.16 22.21
CA ASN A 213 1.60 25.89 21.39
C ASN A 213 0.30 26.23 22.12
N ILE A 214 -0.18 25.35 23.02
CA ILE A 214 -1.36 25.64 23.87
C ILE A 214 -1.07 26.79 24.82
N VAL A 215 0.10 26.81 25.46
CA VAL A 215 0.47 27.88 26.41
C VAL A 215 0.51 29.23 25.70
N ASP A 216 1.11 29.28 24.51
CA ASP A 216 1.16 30.49 23.69
C ASP A 216 -0.24 30.96 23.32
N TYR A 217 -1.05 30.05 22.76
CA TYR A 217 -2.40 30.41 22.32
C TYR A 217 -3.27 30.89 23.47
N MET A 218 -3.29 30.18 24.60
CA MET A 218 -4.09 30.57 25.76
C MET A 218 -3.58 31.87 26.39
N GLY A 219 -2.26 32.07 26.42
CA GLY A 219 -1.62 33.30 26.86
C GLY A 219 -2.15 34.51 26.09
N GLU A 220 -2.15 34.42 24.76
CA GLU A 220 -2.52 35.53 23.88
C GLU A 220 -4.04 35.73 23.73
N THR A 221 -4.81 34.65 23.67
CA THR A 221 -6.24 34.71 23.30
C THR A 221 -7.20 34.71 24.47
N LEU A 222 -6.84 34.12 25.61
CA LEU A 222 -7.72 34.01 26.78
C LEU A 222 -7.22 34.85 27.95
N ILE A 223 -5.96 34.65 28.34
CA ILE A 223 -5.41 35.17 29.59
C ILE A 223 -5.17 36.67 29.47
N MET A 224 -4.35 37.11 28.50
CA MET A 224 -4.02 38.53 28.32
C MET A 224 -5.26 39.40 28.07
N PRO A 225 -6.25 38.99 27.24
CA PRO A 225 -7.48 39.74 27.07
C PRO A 225 -8.31 39.85 28.35
N SER A 226 -8.47 38.75 29.11
CA SER A 226 -9.26 38.75 30.36
C SER A 226 -8.64 39.64 31.42
N PHE A 227 -7.32 39.62 31.58
CA PHE A 227 -6.62 40.56 32.47
C PHE A 227 -6.72 42.00 31.98
N SER A 228 -6.70 42.26 30.67
CA SER A 228 -6.94 43.60 30.12
C SER A 228 -8.33 44.13 30.47
N LYS A 229 -9.36 43.28 30.45
CA LYS A 229 -10.72 43.63 30.89
C LYS A 229 -10.76 44.00 32.38
N TRP A 230 -10.07 43.24 33.23
CA TRP A 230 -9.95 43.56 34.65
C TRP A 230 -9.17 44.87 34.90
N LEU A 231 -8.05 45.11 34.21
CA LEU A 231 -7.29 46.36 34.35
C LEU A 231 -8.08 47.61 33.91
N ASN A 232 -9.09 47.43 33.06
CA ASN A 232 -9.95 48.51 32.54
C ASN A 232 -11.33 48.56 33.18
N ASN A 233 -11.51 47.93 34.35
CA ASN A 233 -12.75 47.95 35.14
C ASN A 233 -13.97 47.28 34.48
N GLN A 234 -13.77 46.42 33.49
CA GLN A 234 -14.86 45.62 32.91
C GLN A 234 -15.18 44.39 33.78
N PHE A 235 -14.17 43.82 34.44
CA PHE A 235 -14.33 42.87 35.55
C PHE A 235 -14.00 43.57 36.86
N LYS A 236 -14.85 43.45 37.87
CA LYS A 236 -14.68 44.10 39.18
C LYS A 236 -13.69 43.35 40.07
N THR A 237 -13.65 42.03 39.95
CA THR A 237 -12.87 41.15 40.85
C THR A 237 -11.92 40.24 40.06
N ILE A 238 -10.92 39.70 40.75
CA ILE A 238 -10.06 38.66 40.16
C ILE A 238 -10.88 37.39 39.94
N THR A 239 -11.83 37.09 40.83
CA THR A 239 -12.77 35.98 40.65
C THR A 239 -13.56 36.09 39.34
N GLU A 240 -14.08 37.25 38.99
CA GLU A 240 -14.75 37.45 37.68
C GLU A 240 -13.82 37.21 36.49
N THR A 241 -12.52 37.50 36.65
CA THR A 241 -11.50 37.23 35.61
C THR A 241 -11.24 35.72 35.50
N GLU A 242 -11.12 35.04 36.63
CA GLU A 242 -10.96 33.57 36.73
C GLU A 242 -12.17 32.85 36.13
N ASP A 243 -13.39 33.28 36.48
CA ASP A 243 -14.64 32.73 35.96
C ASP A 243 -14.75 32.93 34.44
N SER A 244 -14.42 34.12 33.93
CA SER A 244 -14.42 34.39 32.48
C SER A 244 -13.40 33.54 31.73
N ILE A 245 -12.21 33.32 32.27
CA ILE A 245 -11.21 32.46 31.62
C ILE A 245 -11.70 31.02 31.64
N ASN A 246 -12.21 30.54 32.79
CA ASN A 246 -12.75 29.19 32.92
C ASN A 246 -13.91 28.93 31.95
N GLU A 247 -14.86 29.86 31.83
CA GLU A 247 -15.99 29.74 30.90
C GLU A 247 -15.53 29.70 29.44
N GLN A 248 -14.68 30.63 29.00
CA GLN A 248 -14.16 30.63 27.63
C GLN A 248 -13.33 29.39 27.34
N SER A 249 -12.61 28.89 28.36
CA SER A 249 -11.79 27.71 28.22
C SER A 249 -12.60 26.42 28.02
N MET A 250 -13.82 26.33 28.58
CA MET A 250 -14.73 25.19 28.34
C MET A 250 -15.13 25.07 26.87
N ASN A 251 -15.10 26.17 26.12
CA ASN A 251 -15.41 26.22 24.69
C ASN A 251 -14.16 26.27 23.80
N LEU A 252 -12.95 26.22 24.37
CA LEU A 252 -11.70 26.39 23.64
C LEU A 252 -11.48 25.29 22.60
N THR A 253 -11.83 24.06 22.93
CA THR A 253 -11.73 22.90 22.04
C THR A 253 -12.68 22.97 20.84
N ASN A 254 -13.69 23.85 20.90
CA ASN A 254 -14.59 24.13 19.79
C ASN A 254 -14.16 25.34 18.95
N ASN A 255 -13.16 26.10 19.39
CA ASN A 255 -12.65 27.26 18.68
C ASN A 255 -11.82 26.84 17.45
N GLU A 256 -12.12 27.39 16.28
CA GLU A 256 -11.42 27.02 15.04
C GLU A 256 -9.92 27.38 15.08
N GLY A 257 -9.55 28.56 15.57
CA GLY A 257 -8.14 28.94 15.70
C GLY A 257 -7.33 28.02 16.62
N PHE A 258 -7.97 27.50 17.68
CA PHE A 258 -7.34 26.50 18.54
C PHE A 258 -7.13 25.16 17.81
N LYS A 259 -8.17 24.69 17.11
CA LYS A 259 -8.10 23.46 16.31
C LYS A 259 -7.02 23.56 15.23
N ASP A 260 -6.91 24.70 14.55
CA ASP A 260 -5.92 24.93 13.50
C ASP A 260 -4.49 24.82 14.02
N ILE A 261 -4.19 25.39 15.20
CA ILE A 261 -2.87 25.31 15.82
C ILE A 261 -2.50 23.86 16.16
N ILE A 262 -3.44 23.10 16.75
CA ILE A 262 -3.20 21.70 17.07
C ILE A 262 -3.01 20.88 15.79
N ASN A 263 -3.86 21.08 14.79
CA ASN A 263 -3.78 20.37 13.51
C ASN A 263 -2.49 20.65 12.75
N GLU A 264 -2.03 21.91 12.70
CA GLU A 264 -0.74 22.27 12.11
C GLU A 264 0.43 21.65 12.87
N THR A 265 0.34 21.58 14.20
CA THR A 265 1.36 20.90 15.03
C THR A 265 1.45 19.41 14.67
N ILE A 266 0.31 18.73 14.59
CA ILE A 266 0.24 17.32 14.21
C ILE A 266 0.74 17.11 12.77
N LYS A 267 0.34 17.97 11.82
CA LYS A 267 0.76 17.90 10.42
C LYS A 267 2.27 18.01 10.27
N ASN A 268 2.89 18.97 10.96
CA ASN A 268 4.34 19.14 10.95
C ASN A 268 5.06 17.95 11.58
N TRP A 269 4.54 17.41 12.68
CA TRP A 269 5.10 16.20 13.29
C TRP A 269 4.99 14.97 12.38
N LEU A 270 3.86 14.80 11.69
CA LEU A 270 3.66 13.71 10.72
C LEU A 270 4.66 13.81 9.56
N LYS A 271 4.95 15.01 9.07
CA LYS A 271 5.93 15.24 7.99
C LYS A 271 7.33 14.71 8.36
N ASP A 272 7.71 14.78 9.63
CA ASP A 272 8.98 14.25 10.12
C ASP A 272 8.95 12.73 10.34
N MET A 273 7.82 12.22 10.85
CA MET A 273 7.69 10.82 11.27
C MET A 273 7.40 9.86 10.10
N LEU A 274 6.54 10.25 9.16
CA LEU A 274 6.11 9.40 8.03
C LEU A 274 7.29 8.87 7.20
N PRO A 275 8.32 9.65 6.84
CA PRO A 275 9.49 9.13 6.12
C PRO A 275 10.21 7.97 6.84
N ILE A 276 10.16 7.92 8.17
CA ILE A 276 10.76 6.85 8.97
C ILE A 276 9.97 5.55 8.80
N VAL A 277 8.64 5.67 8.75
CA VAL A 277 7.73 4.54 8.47
C VAL A 277 7.91 4.06 7.03
N GLU A 278 7.96 4.99 6.07
CA GLU A 278 8.21 4.69 4.65
C GLU A 278 9.46 3.84 4.47
N ALA A 279 10.55 4.19 5.16
CA ALA A 279 11.82 3.50 5.07
C ALA A 279 11.73 2.00 5.46
N LYS A 280 10.76 1.62 6.32
CA LYS A 280 10.51 0.21 6.67
C LYS A 280 9.95 -0.61 5.50
N THR A 281 9.33 0.04 4.53
CA THR A 281 8.80 -0.63 3.33
C THR A 281 9.84 -0.82 2.23
N PHE A 282 10.98 -0.10 2.28
CA PHE A 282 11.94 -0.06 1.16
C PHE A 282 12.58 -1.41 0.86
N GLY A 283 12.92 -2.19 1.88
CA GLY A 283 13.48 -3.53 1.70
C GLY A 283 12.50 -4.47 0.98
N ILE A 284 11.22 -4.40 1.36
CA ILE A 284 10.14 -5.16 0.73
C ILE A 284 9.97 -4.69 -0.73
N CYS A 285 9.88 -3.37 -0.96
CA CYS A 285 9.73 -2.79 -2.29
C CYS A 285 10.85 -3.25 -3.24
N HIS A 286 12.11 -3.13 -2.81
CA HIS A 286 13.27 -3.53 -3.60
C HIS A 286 13.25 -5.02 -3.95
N LYS A 287 12.92 -5.88 -2.98
CA LYS A 287 12.87 -7.34 -3.17
C LYS A 287 11.86 -7.75 -4.24
N TYR A 288 10.71 -7.08 -4.30
CA TYR A 288 9.63 -7.43 -5.23
C TYR A 288 9.63 -6.61 -6.53
N GLY A 289 10.50 -5.59 -6.64
CA GLY A 289 10.62 -4.74 -7.82
C GLY A 289 9.55 -3.64 -7.88
N ILE A 290 9.02 -3.25 -6.73
CA ILE A 290 8.04 -2.16 -6.61
C ILE A 290 8.81 -0.85 -6.41
N PRO A 291 8.49 0.24 -7.14
CA PRO A 291 9.03 1.55 -6.87
C PRO A 291 8.72 1.99 -5.43
N THR A 292 9.72 2.49 -4.69
CA THR A 292 9.52 2.96 -3.30
C THR A 292 8.54 4.12 -3.21
N THR A 293 8.32 4.85 -4.31
CA THR A 293 7.30 5.91 -4.43
C THR A 293 5.88 5.41 -4.26
N THR A 294 5.62 4.11 -4.47
CA THR A 294 4.29 3.49 -4.25
C THR A 294 3.87 3.54 -2.79
N PHE A 295 4.83 3.58 -1.86
CA PHE A 295 4.61 3.62 -0.42
C PHE A 295 4.90 4.99 0.18
N LYS A 296 4.79 6.07 -0.60
CA LYS A 296 4.89 7.43 -0.07
C LYS A 296 3.57 7.88 0.51
N PHE A 297 3.57 8.21 1.79
CA PHE A 297 2.43 8.79 2.46
C PHE A 297 2.15 10.18 1.89
N ALA A 298 0.87 10.49 1.72
CA ALA A 298 0.49 11.87 1.59
C ALA A 298 0.86 12.61 2.89
N PRO A 299 1.45 13.82 2.84
CA PRO A 299 1.76 14.60 4.03
C PRO A 299 0.49 14.99 4.79
N GLU A 300 -0.66 14.90 4.13
CA GLU A 300 -1.97 14.83 4.72
C GLU A 300 -2.37 13.37 4.77
N LEU A 301 -2.14 12.73 5.92
CA LEU A 301 -2.94 11.55 6.25
C LEU A 301 -4.40 12.02 6.14
N PRO A 302 -5.27 11.34 5.35
CA PRO A 302 -6.70 11.57 5.44
C PRO A 302 -7.15 11.10 6.82
N LEU A 303 -6.91 11.95 7.81
CA LEU A 303 -7.50 11.91 9.14
C LEU A 303 -9.02 12.16 9.00
N SER A 304 -9.44 12.72 7.87
CA SER A 304 -10.81 12.87 7.40
C SER A 304 -11.19 11.80 6.37
N ASN A 305 -11.55 10.61 6.86
CA ASN A 305 -12.49 9.69 6.21
C ASN A 305 -13.24 8.95 7.32
N GLU A 306 -14.40 9.50 7.71
CA GLU A 306 -15.45 9.00 8.61
C GLU A 306 -15.09 8.43 10.00
N ASN A 307 -13.84 8.15 10.36
CA ASN A 307 -13.54 7.44 11.61
C ASN A 307 -12.34 7.97 12.42
N PHE A 308 -11.79 9.14 12.10
CA PHE A 308 -10.59 9.64 12.81
C PHE A 308 -10.56 11.16 13.07
N ASN A 309 -11.54 11.68 13.81
CA ASN A 309 -11.42 13.01 14.39
C ASN A 309 -10.45 12.91 15.58
N ILE A 310 -9.22 13.41 15.42
CA ILE A 310 -8.43 13.83 16.57
C ILE A 310 -9.18 15.03 17.13
N ASP A 311 -10.21 14.75 17.90
CA ASP A 311 -10.93 15.78 18.58
C ASP A 311 -9.92 16.45 19.49
N SER A 312 -9.65 17.74 19.26
CA SER A 312 -8.79 18.52 20.15
C SER A 312 -9.27 18.43 21.61
N SER A 313 -10.55 18.11 21.84
CA SER A 313 -11.11 17.79 23.15
C SER A 313 -10.56 16.51 23.78
N ASN A 314 -10.18 15.51 22.97
CA ASN A 314 -9.55 14.28 23.41
C ASN A 314 -8.06 14.46 23.70
N ILE A 315 -7.38 15.42 23.06
CA ILE A 315 -5.98 15.76 23.38
C ILE A 315 -5.93 16.70 24.59
N VAL A 316 -6.80 17.70 24.63
CA VAL A 316 -6.75 18.80 25.60
C VAL A 316 -8.09 18.86 26.33
N ASN A 317 -8.08 18.45 27.59
CA ASN A 317 -9.26 18.53 28.45
C ASN A 317 -9.21 19.75 29.38
N PHE A 318 -10.33 20.00 30.08
CA PHE A 318 -10.46 21.09 31.04
C PHE A 318 -9.40 21.07 32.15
N ASN A 319 -8.90 19.89 32.55
CA ASN A 319 -7.86 19.78 33.57
C ASN A 319 -6.51 20.30 33.07
N THR A 320 -6.20 20.16 31.78
CA THR A 320 -4.98 20.71 31.15
C THR A 320 -5.02 22.24 31.13
N ILE A 321 -6.17 22.78 30.73
CA ILE A 321 -6.45 24.21 30.73
C ILE A 321 -6.30 24.81 32.13
N LYS A 322 -6.82 24.11 33.15
CA LYS A 322 -6.77 24.56 34.55
C LYS A 322 -5.35 24.74 35.09
N ILE A 323 -4.37 23.96 34.58
CA ILE A 323 -2.95 24.13 34.95
C ILE A 323 -2.49 25.55 34.63
N ILE A 324 -2.75 26.02 33.41
CA ILE A 324 -2.28 27.31 32.93
C ILE A 324 -2.95 28.41 33.76
N THR A 325 -4.27 28.32 33.95
CA THR A 325 -5.01 29.32 34.74
C THR A 325 -4.50 29.38 36.17
N ASP A 326 -4.31 28.24 36.84
CA ASP A 326 -3.83 28.18 38.22
C ASP A 326 -2.44 28.80 38.37
N ILE A 327 -1.49 28.49 37.48
CA ILE A 327 -0.13 29.05 37.51
C ILE A 327 -0.16 30.57 37.32
N VAL A 328 -0.99 31.07 36.41
CA VAL A 328 -1.12 32.52 36.19
C VAL A 328 -1.76 33.21 37.39
N PHE A 329 -2.77 32.62 38.01
CA PHE A 329 -3.39 33.22 39.19
C PHE A 329 -2.46 33.21 40.41
N ILE A 330 -1.64 32.16 40.59
CA ILE A 330 -0.56 32.15 41.60
C ILE A 330 0.39 33.34 41.40
N ALA A 331 0.72 33.70 40.16
CA ALA A 331 1.51 34.88 39.82
C ALA A 331 0.90 36.18 40.33
N VAL A 332 -0.39 36.34 40.05
CA VAL A 332 -1.17 37.51 40.42
C VAL A 332 -1.19 37.64 41.94
N PHE A 333 -1.39 36.54 42.67
CA PHE A 333 -1.33 36.55 44.14
C PHE A 333 0.06 36.88 44.66
N ALA A 334 1.11 36.26 44.11
CA ALA A 334 2.48 36.57 44.51
C ALA A 334 2.83 38.04 44.27
N SER A 335 2.39 38.62 43.15
CA SER A 335 2.61 40.04 42.82
C SER A 335 1.91 40.97 43.81
N VAL A 336 0.68 40.63 44.20
CA VAL A 336 -0.11 41.36 45.20
C VAL A 336 0.48 41.20 46.61
N MET A 337 1.05 40.04 46.93
CA MET A 337 1.56 39.71 48.26
C MET A 337 3.05 40.03 48.46
N GLY A 338 3.75 40.57 47.47
CA GLY A 338 5.15 41.00 47.59
C GLY A 338 6.22 39.96 47.24
N GLY A 339 5.87 38.91 46.51
CA GLY A 339 6.79 37.88 46.00
C GLY A 339 6.62 36.50 46.64
N VAL A 340 7.16 35.47 45.98
CA VAL A 340 6.97 34.05 46.34
C VAL A 340 7.84 33.61 47.54
N GLU A 341 8.82 34.41 47.96
CA GLU A 341 9.85 33.99 48.93
C GLU A 341 9.82 34.70 50.30
N THR A 342 8.92 35.64 50.54
CA THR A 342 8.85 36.30 51.85
C THR A 342 7.43 36.32 52.40
N ALA A 343 7.25 35.72 53.57
CA ALA A 343 6.16 36.01 54.49
C ALA A 343 6.28 37.46 55.03
N LEU A 344 6.41 38.45 54.14
CA LEU A 344 6.31 39.86 54.47
C LEU A 344 4.86 40.27 54.26
N ILE A 345 3.99 39.74 55.10
CA ILE A 345 2.63 40.25 55.22
C ILE A 345 2.76 41.71 55.68
N ALA A 346 2.45 42.62 54.77
CA ALA A 346 2.06 44.01 55.06
C ALA A 346 3.11 45.00 55.59
N SER A 347 4.39 44.93 55.18
CA SER A 347 5.36 46.01 55.45
C SER A 347 5.98 46.68 54.21
N GLY A 348 5.66 46.19 52.99
CA GLY A 348 6.00 46.87 51.75
C GLY A 348 4.94 47.93 51.34
N PRO A 349 5.31 48.97 50.55
CA PRO A 349 4.38 50.01 50.10
C PRO A 349 3.10 49.45 49.44
N VAL A 350 3.26 48.34 48.74
CA VAL A 350 2.19 47.63 48.01
C VAL A 350 1.17 47.00 48.97
N GLY A 351 1.62 46.34 50.04
CA GLY A 351 0.73 45.69 51.01
C GLY A 351 -0.13 46.68 51.79
N LEU A 352 0.39 47.88 52.07
CA LEU A 352 -0.35 48.96 52.71
C LEU A 352 -1.43 49.55 51.79
N ILE A 353 -1.13 49.72 50.50
CA ILE A 353 -2.11 50.18 49.50
C ILE A 353 -3.26 49.19 49.38
N ILE A 354 -2.97 47.89 49.38
CA ILE A 354 -3.99 46.84 49.31
C ILE A 354 -4.81 46.81 50.58
N GLY A 355 -4.17 46.76 51.76
CA GLY A 355 -4.85 46.78 53.06
C GLY A 355 -5.81 47.97 53.18
N GLY A 356 -5.38 49.16 52.76
CA GLY A 356 -6.23 50.35 52.70
C GLY A 356 -7.36 50.25 51.68
N ALA A 357 -7.09 49.74 50.47
CA ALA A 357 -8.10 49.67 49.40
C ALA A 357 -9.20 48.63 49.64
N ILE A 358 -8.91 47.56 50.39
CA ILE A 358 -9.86 46.48 50.68
C ILE A 358 -10.36 46.50 52.13
N GLY A 359 -9.96 47.51 52.92
CA GLY A 359 -10.39 47.69 54.30
C GLY A 359 -9.80 46.68 55.30
N LEU A 360 -8.68 46.04 54.96
CA LEU A 360 -7.98 45.12 55.85
C LEU A 360 -7.04 45.88 56.79
N THR A 361 -7.32 45.83 58.09
CA THR A 361 -6.39 46.27 59.13
C THR A 361 -5.30 45.22 59.36
N VAL A 362 -4.06 45.69 59.53
CA VAL A 362 -2.86 44.86 59.65
C VAL A 362 -2.91 44.06 60.96
N GLY A 363 -3.29 42.79 60.89
CA GLY A 363 -3.23 41.87 62.03
C GLY A 363 -3.35 40.42 61.57
N ALA A 364 -2.25 39.65 61.69
CA ALA A 364 -2.13 38.19 61.56
C ALA A 364 -3.20 37.45 60.73
N VAL A 365 -3.47 37.91 59.51
CA VAL A 365 -4.36 37.20 58.59
C VAL A 365 -3.55 36.10 57.90
N GLY A 366 -3.99 34.85 58.04
CA GLY A 366 -3.38 33.72 57.33
C GLY A 366 -3.38 33.96 55.81
N SER A 367 -2.33 33.51 55.13
CA SER A 367 -2.13 33.71 53.68
C SER A 367 -3.35 33.27 52.85
N GLU A 368 -4.02 32.18 53.23
CA GLU A 368 -5.22 31.70 52.53
C GLU A 368 -6.43 32.64 52.64
N LEU A 369 -6.63 33.28 53.79
CA LEU A 369 -7.74 34.22 54.00
C LEU A 369 -7.48 35.53 53.24
N LEU A 370 -6.23 36.00 53.22
CA LEU A 370 -5.82 37.15 52.40
C LEU A 370 -6.07 36.90 50.91
N VAL A 371 -5.66 35.75 50.38
CA VAL A 371 -5.90 35.38 48.98
C VAL A 371 -7.39 35.38 48.66
N LYS A 372 -8.24 34.81 49.52
CA LYS A 372 -9.71 34.79 49.32
C LYS A 372 -10.33 36.19 49.33
N GLN A 373 -9.88 37.08 50.21
CA GLN A 373 -10.39 38.45 50.25
C GLN A 373 -9.92 39.29 49.06
N VAL A 374 -8.64 39.18 48.69
CA VAL A 374 -8.09 39.83 47.49
C VAL A 374 -8.83 39.38 46.23
N LYS A 375 -9.12 38.06 46.11
CA LYS A 375 -9.87 37.51 44.96
C LYS A 375 -11.22 38.20 44.75
N LYS A 376 -11.94 38.47 45.84
CA LYS A 376 -13.30 39.03 45.84
C LYS A 376 -13.37 40.54 45.96
N ALA A 377 -12.25 41.22 46.21
CA ALA A 377 -12.23 42.66 46.41
C ALA A 377 -12.38 43.42 45.08
N ASN A 378 -13.20 44.47 45.10
CA ASN A 378 -13.30 45.43 44.00
C ASN A 378 -12.19 46.48 44.14
N ILE A 379 -10.98 46.14 43.72
CA ILE A 379 -9.82 47.03 43.79
C ILE A 379 -10.00 48.21 42.81
N PRO A 380 -9.74 49.48 43.18
CA PRO A 380 -9.82 50.59 42.25
C PRO A 380 -8.91 50.43 41.01
N PRO A 381 -9.33 50.81 39.78
CA PRO A 381 -8.56 50.56 38.55
C PRO A 381 -7.15 51.16 38.52
N ALA A 382 -6.96 52.35 39.12
CA ALA A 382 -5.65 52.98 39.24
C ALA A 382 -4.67 52.11 40.05
N ILE A 383 -5.17 51.49 41.12
CA ILE A 383 -4.39 50.59 41.98
C ILE A 383 -4.08 49.30 41.21
N ARG A 384 -5.04 48.73 40.45
CA ARG A 384 -4.79 47.52 39.63
C ARG A 384 -3.61 47.69 38.67
N ARG A 385 -3.50 48.84 38.00
CA ARG A 385 -2.41 49.13 37.04
C ARG A 385 -1.04 49.32 37.71
N ILE A 386 -1.02 49.80 38.95
CA ILE A 386 0.20 49.93 39.75
C ILE A 386 0.64 48.56 40.25
N LEU A 387 -0.30 47.72 40.71
CA LEU A 387 -0.03 46.39 41.23
C LEU A 387 0.40 45.40 40.14
N LEU A 388 -0.32 45.40 39.01
CA LEU A 388 -0.12 44.48 37.90
C LEU A 388 -0.11 45.26 36.58
N PRO A 389 1.01 45.92 36.25
CA PRO A 389 1.23 46.46 34.91
C PRO A 389 1.01 45.36 33.86
N LYS A 390 0.42 45.71 32.72
CA LYS A 390 0.15 44.75 31.63
C LYS A 390 1.40 43.95 31.22
N ASN A 391 2.56 44.62 31.20
CA ASN A 391 3.83 43.98 30.88
C ASN A 391 4.31 43.00 31.95
N SER A 392 3.91 43.16 33.21
CA SER A 392 4.25 42.22 34.28
C SER A 392 3.57 40.87 34.08
N ILE A 393 2.30 40.87 33.67
CA ILE A 393 1.55 39.64 33.35
C ILE A 393 2.16 38.95 32.13
N LYS A 394 2.45 39.72 31.08
CA LYS A 394 3.14 39.19 29.89
C LYS A 394 4.50 38.58 30.25
N ASN A 395 5.34 39.32 30.98
CA ASN A 395 6.66 38.84 31.40
C ASN A 395 6.56 37.59 32.30
N TYR A 396 5.50 37.49 33.11
CA TYR A 396 5.27 36.30 33.92
C TYR A 396 4.89 35.08 33.08
N LEU A 397 3.99 35.26 32.09
CA LEU A 397 3.64 34.22 31.12
C LEU A 397 4.90 33.74 30.40
N GLU A 398 5.71 34.65 29.87
CA GLU A 398 6.96 34.32 29.19
C GLU A 398 7.95 33.59 30.11
N LYS A 399 8.18 34.09 31.33
CA LYS A 399 9.13 33.49 32.29
C LYS A 399 8.71 32.08 32.73
N ASN A 400 7.41 31.80 32.78
CA ASN A 400 6.88 30.52 33.23
C ASN A 400 6.37 29.64 32.09
N LYS A 401 6.48 30.07 30.83
CA LYS A 401 6.03 29.33 29.65
C LYS A 401 6.56 27.90 29.65
N TYR A 402 7.86 27.74 29.88
CA TYR A 402 8.50 26.44 29.96
C TYR A 402 7.88 25.55 31.04
N LYS A 403 7.64 26.09 32.25
CA LYS A 403 7.05 25.34 33.36
C LYS A 403 5.60 24.94 33.05
N MET A 404 4.81 25.87 32.50
CA MET A 404 3.42 25.59 32.10
C MET A 404 3.38 24.49 31.03
N ALA A 405 4.24 24.59 30.01
CA ALA A 405 4.33 23.59 28.95
C ALA A 405 4.83 22.24 29.49
N GLU A 406 5.79 22.23 30.42
CA GLU A 406 6.28 21.02 31.07
C GLU A 406 5.18 20.34 31.91
N ASP A 407 4.39 21.11 32.66
CA ASP A 407 3.30 20.57 33.46
C ASP A 407 2.18 20.01 32.57
N ILE A 408 1.84 20.66 31.45
CA ILE A 408 0.90 20.13 30.44
C ILE A 408 1.48 18.86 29.81
N PHE A 409 2.75 18.88 29.41
CA PHE A 409 3.43 17.73 28.82
C PHE A 409 3.42 16.53 29.77
N LYS A 410 3.74 16.73 31.05
CA LYS A 410 3.64 15.69 32.08
C LYS A 410 2.22 15.14 32.17
N ARG A 411 1.18 15.97 32.09
CA ARG A 411 -0.20 15.46 32.09
C ARG A 411 -0.59 14.68 30.84
N LEU A 412 -0.11 15.13 29.69
CA LEU A 412 -0.25 14.36 28.44
C LEU A 412 0.51 13.02 28.50
N LYS A 413 1.57 12.94 29.32
CA LYS A 413 2.49 11.79 29.40
C LYS A 413 2.25 10.79 30.55
N ASP A 414 2.04 11.26 31.77
CA ASP A 414 2.31 10.56 33.06
C ASP A 414 1.08 9.95 33.72
N ASP A 415 -0.12 10.17 33.21
CA ASP A 415 -1.29 9.49 33.77
C ASP A 415 -1.35 8.08 33.15
N GLU A 416 -0.83 7.08 33.88
CA GLU A 416 -0.82 5.64 33.52
C GLU A 416 -2.24 5.10 33.29
N SER A 417 -3.25 5.80 33.81
CA SER A 417 -4.67 5.59 33.59
C SER A 417 -5.26 6.46 32.46
N ASN A 418 -4.48 7.33 31.82
CA ASN A 418 -4.97 8.28 30.83
C ASN A 418 -5.29 7.58 29.51
N PRO A 419 -6.58 7.42 29.17
CA PRO A 419 -6.98 6.81 27.91
C PRO A 419 -6.44 7.60 26.73
N GLN A 420 -6.22 8.92 26.87
CA GLN A 420 -5.91 9.84 25.77
C GLN A 420 -4.53 9.62 25.13
N LYS A 421 -3.50 9.27 25.91
CA LYS A 421 -2.15 8.97 25.39
C LYS A 421 -2.15 7.70 24.55
N THR A 422 -2.72 6.66 25.13
CA THR A 422 -2.89 5.36 24.50
C THR A 422 -3.77 5.48 23.26
N GLN A 423 -4.84 6.26 23.35
CA GLN A 423 -5.78 6.51 22.26
C GLN A 423 -5.07 7.20 21.09
N LEU A 424 -4.45 8.36 21.28
CA LEU A 424 -3.79 9.10 20.19
C LEU A 424 -2.69 8.30 19.47
N SER A 425 -1.82 7.60 20.23
CA SER A 425 -0.77 6.76 19.63
C SER A 425 -1.39 5.61 18.82
N GLN A 426 -2.33 4.86 19.41
CA GLN A 426 -3.01 3.73 18.75
C GLN A 426 -3.74 4.16 17.48
N ASP A 427 -4.32 5.34 17.53
CA ASP A 427 -5.08 5.94 16.47
C ASP A 427 -4.22 6.36 15.28
N ILE A 428 -3.09 7.03 15.54
CA ILE A 428 -2.08 7.33 14.54
C ILE A 428 -1.55 6.03 13.92
N ILE A 429 -1.22 5.03 14.77
CA ILE A 429 -0.77 3.71 14.31
C ILE A 429 -1.81 3.06 13.39
N LYS A 430 -3.09 3.10 13.76
CA LYS A 430 -4.19 2.53 12.97
C LYS A 430 -4.33 3.25 11.63
N ALA A 431 -4.25 4.58 11.61
CA ALA A 431 -4.32 5.37 10.38
C ALA A 431 -3.17 5.01 9.42
N ILE A 432 -1.94 4.93 9.94
CA ILE A 432 -0.75 4.54 9.17
C ILE A 432 -0.92 3.14 8.59
N LYS A 433 -1.33 2.16 9.41
CA LYS A 433 -1.53 0.78 8.96
C LYS A 433 -2.62 0.69 7.87
N ASN A 434 -3.72 1.41 8.03
CA ASN A 434 -4.79 1.45 7.04
C ASN A 434 -4.31 2.02 5.71
N GLN A 435 -3.52 3.09 5.72
CA GLN A 435 -2.98 3.67 4.49
C GLN A 435 -1.98 2.73 3.80
N LEU A 436 -1.14 2.02 4.56
CA LEU A 436 -0.28 0.97 3.99
C LEU A 436 -1.08 -0.16 3.34
N ILE A 437 -2.20 -0.56 3.93
CA ILE A 437 -3.12 -1.55 3.34
C ILE A 437 -3.73 -1.01 2.03
N GLN A 438 -4.09 0.27 1.96
CA GLN A 438 -4.59 0.86 0.71
C GLN A 438 -3.50 0.92 -0.36
N MET A 439 -2.27 1.30 0.01
CA MET A 439 -1.12 1.32 -0.91
C MET A 439 -0.76 -0.08 -1.43
N LYS A 440 -1.00 -1.13 -0.64
CA LYS A 440 -0.81 -2.53 -1.04
C LYS A 440 -1.54 -2.84 -2.35
N GLU A 441 -2.80 -2.44 -2.50
CA GLU A 441 -3.59 -2.75 -3.69
C GLU A 441 -2.96 -2.20 -4.97
N ASN A 442 -2.44 -0.96 -4.91
CA ASN A 442 -1.70 -0.36 -6.01
C ASN A 442 -0.37 -1.08 -6.29
N ALA A 443 0.32 -1.53 -5.23
CA ALA A 443 1.55 -2.29 -5.38
C ALA A 443 1.33 -3.66 -6.04
N LEU A 444 0.22 -4.34 -5.75
CA LEU A 444 -0.13 -5.62 -6.35
C LEU A 444 -0.37 -5.50 -7.87
N LEU A 445 -0.90 -4.36 -8.33
CA LEU A 445 -1.07 -4.08 -9.76
C LEU A 445 0.27 -3.90 -10.50
N ILE A 446 1.34 -3.51 -9.80
CA ILE A 446 2.68 -3.34 -10.39
C ILE A 446 3.41 -4.70 -10.52
N ILE A 447 3.09 -5.66 -9.64
CA ILE A 447 3.68 -7.00 -9.69
C ILE A 447 3.06 -7.83 -10.84
N LYS A 448 1.77 -7.64 -11.12
CA LYS A 448 1.02 -8.27 -12.20
C LYS A 448 1.39 -7.67 -13.55
#